data_AF-A0A2K8Z2E1-F1
#
_entry.id   AF-A0A2K8Z2E1-F1
#
_cell.length_a   1.000
_cell.length_b   1.000
_cell.length_c   1.000
_cell.angle_alpha   90.00
_cell.angle_beta   90.00
_cell.angle_gamma   90.00
#
_symmetry.space_group_name_H-M   'P 1'
#
loop_
_entity.id
_entity.type
_entity.pdbx_description
1 polymer ?
#
loop_
_entity_poly.entity_id
_entity_poly.type
_entity_poly.pdbx_seq_one_letter_code
_entity_poly.pdbx_strand_id
1 'polypeptide(L)'
;MGKNIITKTCYMCNSLATSTEHVPPRCLFPEEKDFKGVNLRKNLLTVPSCDLHNIEKSQDDQFLMATLAGVVGNNIVGYIHTNTKVKRALDRKKDLVNSTIFNAKKITGKTIEGLKFPLLKGSPDINRLTKCFEYIAYGLYFIEYKKRFEGECSVFISFVRYKNPNLEKTKILKKKHLIRIIL
;
A
#
# COMPACT_ATOMS: atom_id res chain seq x y z
N MET A 1 33.42 -15.65 -5.87
CA MET A 1 32.91 -16.09 -4.56
C MET A 1 31.38 -16.08 -4.59
N GLY A 2 30.77 -17.27 -4.43
CA GLY A 2 29.40 -17.54 -3.98
C GLY A 2 28.19 -16.90 -4.71
N LYS A 3 27.78 -17.42 -5.88
CA LYS A 3 26.39 -17.25 -6.34
C LYS A 3 25.48 -18.15 -5.48
N ASN A 4 24.97 -17.61 -4.38
CA ASN A 4 23.92 -18.24 -3.61
C ASN A 4 22.66 -18.38 -4.48
N ILE A 5 22.29 -19.62 -4.80
CA ILE A 5 21.03 -19.95 -5.50
C ILE A 5 19.90 -19.75 -4.49
N ILE A 6 19.29 -18.57 -4.46
CA ILE A 6 18.19 -18.27 -3.54
C ILE A 6 16.86 -18.46 -4.29
N THR A 7 16.24 -19.62 -4.00
CA THR A 7 14.82 -20.00 -4.13
C THR A 7 14.17 -19.91 -5.52
N LYS A 8 14.04 -21.07 -6.17
CA LYS A 8 13.34 -21.30 -7.46
C LYS A 8 11.82 -21.02 -7.43
N THR A 9 11.22 -20.70 -6.29
CA THR A 9 9.76 -20.61 -6.13
C THR A 9 9.34 -19.24 -5.60
N CYS A 10 8.11 -18.85 -5.93
CA CYS A 10 7.51 -17.62 -5.47
C CYS A 10 7.43 -17.57 -3.92
N TYR A 11 7.63 -16.38 -3.34
CA TYR A 11 7.51 -16.16 -1.89
C TYR A 11 6.10 -16.44 -1.34
N MET A 12 5.08 -16.48 -2.20
CA MET A 12 3.69 -16.63 -1.79
C MET A 12 3.05 -17.97 -2.19
N CYS A 13 3.56 -18.62 -3.25
CA CYS A 13 3.00 -19.88 -3.74
C CYS A 13 4.09 -20.88 -4.18
N ASN A 14 3.65 -22.04 -4.67
CA ASN A 14 4.55 -23.11 -5.12
C ASN A 14 5.05 -22.94 -6.57
N SER A 15 4.53 -21.96 -7.32
CA SER A 15 4.96 -21.70 -8.70
C SER A 15 6.42 -21.24 -8.76
N LEU A 16 7.05 -21.45 -9.92
CA LEU A 16 8.41 -20.96 -10.16
C LEU A 16 8.45 -19.43 -10.14
N ALA A 17 9.52 -18.88 -9.57
CA ALA A 17 9.78 -17.45 -9.62
C ALA A 17 10.29 -17.06 -11.01
N THR A 18 9.54 -16.18 -11.69
CA THR A 18 9.86 -15.64 -13.02
C THR A 18 10.44 -14.22 -12.93
N SER A 19 10.24 -13.56 -11.79
CA SER A 19 10.60 -12.16 -11.58
C SER A 19 10.97 -11.88 -10.11
N THR A 20 11.30 -10.63 -9.82
CA THR A 20 11.46 -10.13 -8.46
C THR A 20 10.40 -9.09 -8.17
N GLU A 21 9.73 -9.23 -7.03
CA GLU A 21 8.75 -8.29 -6.52
C GLU A 21 9.38 -7.37 -5.48
N HIS A 22 9.01 -6.09 -5.49
CA HIS A 22 9.34 -5.15 -4.41
C HIS A 22 8.36 -5.24 -3.25
N VAL A 23 8.88 -5.29 -2.03
CA VAL A 23 8.10 -5.36 -0.79
C VAL A 23 8.55 -4.25 0.17
N PRO A 24 7.77 -3.16 0.38
CA PRO A 24 6.50 -2.82 -0.28
C PRO A 24 6.62 -2.49 -1.78
N PRO A 25 5.49 -2.41 -2.52
CA PRO A 25 5.50 -2.08 -3.95
C PRO A 25 6.26 -0.80 -4.27
N ARG A 26 7.11 -0.86 -5.31
CA ARG A 26 7.99 0.24 -5.71
C ARG A 26 7.24 1.54 -6.04
N CYS A 27 5.98 1.46 -6.46
CA CYS A 27 5.17 2.63 -6.79
C CYS A 27 4.76 3.47 -5.57
N LEU A 28 4.84 2.91 -4.36
CA LEU A 28 4.60 3.68 -3.13
C LEU A 28 5.64 4.78 -2.89
N PHE A 29 6.82 4.63 -3.50
CA PHE A 29 7.92 5.58 -3.37
C PHE A 29 8.00 6.47 -4.62
N PRO A 30 8.01 7.81 -4.47
CA PRO A 30 8.17 8.75 -5.59
C PRO A 30 9.43 8.46 -6.43
N GLU A 31 9.40 8.78 -7.72
CA GLU A 31 10.61 8.80 -8.55
C GLU A 31 11.40 10.08 -8.29
N GLU A 32 12.69 10.12 -8.66
CA GLU A 32 13.52 11.32 -8.50
C GLU A 32 12.89 12.57 -9.13
N LYS A 33 12.32 12.42 -10.33
CA LYS A 33 11.59 13.50 -11.02
C LYS A 33 10.32 13.97 -10.29
N ASP A 34 9.75 13.13 -9.43
CA ASP A 34 8.59 13.48 -8.62
C ASP A 34 8.98 14.23 -7.33
N PHE A 35 10.26 14.17 -6.92
CA PHE A 35 10.74 14.74 -5.66
C PHE A 35 12.03 15.57 -5.84
N LYS A 36 12.01 16.53 -6.76
CA LYS A 36 13.11 17.51 -6.99
C LYS A 36 14.50 16.88 -7.18
N GLY A 37 14.58 15.73 -7.84
CA GLY A 37 15.83 15.01 -8.10
C GLY A 37 16.34 14.16 -6.94
N VAL A 38 15.63 14.12 -5.81
CA VAL A 38 16.03 13.33 -4.64
C VAL A 38 15.53 11.89 -4.78
N ASN A 39 16.44 10.94 -4.65
CA ASN A 39 16.12 9.52 -4.73
C ASN A 39 15.55 8.99 -3.41
N LEU A 40 14.26 8.65 -3.42
CA LEU A 40 13.55 8.03 -2.30
C LEU A 40 13.43 6.50 -2.40
N ARG A 41 13.91 5.90 -3.50
CA ARG A 41 13.84 4.46 -3.79
C ARG A 41 15.15 3.78 -3.41
N LYS A 42 15.57 3.96 -2.15
CA LYS A 42 16.82 3.43 -1.61
C LYS A 42 16.57 2.15 -0.82
N ASN A 43 17.45 1.16 -0.97
CA ASN A 43 17.42 -0.10 -0.21
C ASN A 43 16.05 -0.78 -0.20
N LEU A 44 15.34 -0.74 -1.33
CA LEU A 44 14.02 -1.38 -1.44
C LEU A 44 14.20 -2.90 -1.36
N LEU A 45 13.45 -3.53 -0.47
CA LEU A 45 13.49 -4.98 -0.31
C LEU A 45 12.81 -5.67 -1.50
N THR A 46 13.29 -6.86 -1.83
CA THR A 46 12.76 -7.67 -2.93
C THR A 46 12.64 -9.13 -2.55
N VAL A 47 11.67 -9.81 -3.16
CA VAL A 47 11.43 -11.26 -3.01
C VAL A 47 11.25 -11.92 -4.38
N PRO A 48 11.55 -13.23 -4.52
CA PRO A 48 11.27 -13.97 -5.75
C PRO A 48 9.76 -14.15 -5.95
N SER A 49 9.25 -13.89 -7.15
CA SER A 49 7.81 -13.88 -7.45
C SER A 49 7.48 -14.51 -8.80
N CYS A 50 6.32 -15.15 -8.91
CA CYS A 50 5.73 -15.53 -10.20
C CYS A 50 4.94 -14.35 -10.81
N ASP A 51 4.48 -14.49 -12.05
CA ASP A 51 3.78 -13.41 -12.77
C ASP A 51 2.46 -13.01 -12.09
N LEU A 52 1.71 -13.98 -11.55
CA LEU A 52 0.48 -13.76 -10.77
C LEU A 52 0.72 -12.83 -9.57
N HIS A 53 1.78 -13.08 -8.80
CA HIS A 53 2.09 -12.33 -7.59
C HIS A 53 2.93 -11.08 -7.87
N ASN A 54 3.21 -10.71 -9.12
CA ASN A 54 3.98 -9.48 -9.41
C ASN A 54 3.35 -8.67 -10.55
N ILE A 55 3.34 -9.22 -11.76
CA ILE A 55 2.91 -8.51 -12.97
C ILE A 55 1.39 -8.30 -12.96
N GLU A 56 0.63 -9.35 -12.68
CA GLU A 56 -0.83 -9.33 -12.75
C GLU A 56 -1.43 -8.41 -11.67
N LYS A 57 -0.79 -8.30 -10.51
CA LYS A 57 -1.22 -7.40 -9.42
C LYS A 57 -0.79 -5.94 -9.59
N SER A 58 -0.14 -5.55 -10.68
CA SER A 58 0.34 -4.17 -10.89
C SER A 58 -0.77 -3.11 -10.78
N GLN A 59 -2.03 -3.48 -11.09
CA GLN A 59 -3.18 -2.62 -10.88
C GLN A 59 -3.52 -2.41 -9.41
N ASP A 60 -3.32 -3.43 -8.57
CA ASP A 60 -3.51 -3.36 -7.12
C ASP A 60 -2.42 -2.51 -6.47
N ASP A 61 -1.19 -2.59 -6.97
CA ASP A 61 -0.10 -1.72 -6.53
C ASP A 61 -0.39 -0.23 -6.81
N GLN A 62 -0.97 0.08 -7.98
CA GLN A 62 -1.42 1.44 -8.30
C GLN A 62 -2.61 1.89 -7.44
N PHE A 63 -3.55 0.98 -7.17
CA PHE A 63 -4.67 1.25 -6.27
C PHE A 63 -4.18 1.54 -4.84
N LEU A 64 -3.26 0.74 -4.30
CA LEU A 64 -2.66 0.95 -2.99
C LEU A 64 -1.95 2.30 -2.93
N MET A 65 -1.17 2.62 -3.97
CA MET A 65 -0.47 3.90 -4.10
C MET A 65 -1.44 5.08 -4.04
N ALA A 66 -2.51 5.06 -4.85
CA ALA A 66 -3.51 6.12 -4.88
C ALA A 66 -4.26 6.22 -3.53
N THR A 67 -4.57 5.08 -2.92
CA THR A 67 -5.26 5.02 -1.62
C THR A 67 -4.42 5.63 -0.51
N LEU A 68 -3.14 5.26 -0.39
CA LEU A 68 -2.27 5.74 0.69
C LEU A 68 -1.88 7.20 0.52
N ALA A 69 -1.47 7.59 -0.68
CA ALA A 69 -1.06 8.97 -0.93
C ALA A 69 -2.23 9.95 -0.82
N GLY A 70 -3.44 9.53 -1.26
CA GLY A 70 -4.65 10.33 -1.25
C GLY A 70 -5.30 10.55 0.13
N VAL A 71 -4.78 9.94 1.20
CA VAL A 71 -5.29 10.17 2.56
C VAL A 71 -5.04 11.63 2.97
N VAL A 72 -6.09 12.31 3.44
CA VAL A 72 -6.00 13.67 3.97
C VAL A 72 -5.18 13.67 5.26
N GLY A 73 -4.24 14.62 5.39
CA GLY A 73 -3.33 14.71 6.54
C GLY A 73 -2.10 13.81 6.42
N ASN A 74 -1.77 13.33 5.22
CA ASN A 74 -0.51 12.64 4.95
C ASN A 74 0.71 13.59 5.09
N ASN A 75 1.91 13.02 5.19
CA ASN A 75 3.15 13.79 5.27
C ASN A 75 3.48 14.52 3.95
N ILE A 76 4.51 15.37 3.97
CA ILE A 76 4.90 16.18 2.80
C ILE A 76 5.26 15.33 1.58
N VAL A 77 5.88 14.17 1.78
CA VAL A 77 6.25 13.24 0.69
C VAL A 77 4.98 12.67 0.06
N GLY A 78 4.01 12.24 0.86
CA GLY A 78 2.71 11.76 0.40
C GLY A 78 1.93 12.84 -0.35
N TYR A 79 1.94 14.09 0.15
CA TYR A 79 1.33 15.22 -0.55
C TYR A 79 1.95 15.46 -1.93
N ILE A 80 3.28 15.44 -2.03
CA ILE A 80 3.98 15.60 -3.32
C ILE A 80 3.68 14.41 -4.24
N HIS A 81 3.69 13.18 -3.72
CA HIS A 81 3.36 11.98 -4.49
C HIS A 81 1.95 12.02 -5.08
N THR A 82 0.98 12.51 -4.29
CA THR A 82 -0.41 12.75 -4.71
C THR A 82 -0.48 13.71 -5.89
N ASN A 83 0.26 14.81 -5.85
CA ASN A 83 0.26 15.84 -6.89
C ASN A 83 1.14 15.52 -8.11
N THR A 84 1.94 14.46 -8.06
CA THR A 84 2.88 14.09 -9.12
C THR A 84 2.54 12.72 -9.72
N LYS A 85 3.13 11.64 -9.21
CA LYS A 85 2.99 10.29 -9.75
C LYS A 85 1.55 9.79 -9.71
N VAL A 86 0.86 10.01 -8.58
CA VAL A 86 -0.54 9.58 -8.40
C VAL A 86 -1.46 10.36 -9.33
N LYS A 87 -1.36 11.70 -9.35
CA LYS A 87 -2.11 12.54 -10.30
C LYS A 87 -1.95 12.05 -11.73
N ARG A 88 -0.70 11.84 -12.18
CA ARG A 88 -0.42 11.30 -13.53
C ARG A 88 -1.01 9.91 -13.76
N ALA A 89 -1.07 9.06 -12.75
CA ALA A 89 -1.70 7.74 -12.86
C ALA A 89 -3.23 7.86 -12.99
N LEU A 90 -3.86 8.72 -12.19
CA LEU A 90 -5.31 8.99 -12.25
C LEU A 90 -5.71 9.65 -13.57
N ASP A 91 -4.91 10.59 -14.08
CA ASP A 91 -5.16 11.28 -15.35
C ASP A 91 -5.11 10.30 -16.55
N ARG A 92 -4.20 9.31 -16.52
CA ARG A 92 -4.09 8.28 -17.56
C ARG A 92 -5.16 7.19 -17.46
N LYS A 93 -5.54 6.79 -16.25
CA LYS A 93 -6.47 5.69 -15.99
C LYS A 93 -7.64 6.19 -15.16
N LYS A 94 -8.69 6.68 -15.85
CA LYS A 94 -9.92 7.18 -15.20
C LYS A 94 -10.56 6.14 -14.28
N ASP A 95 -10.47 4.86 -14.64
CA ASP A 95 -10.98 3.75 -13.82
C ASP A 95 -10.25 3.59 -12.48
N LEU A 96 -9.02 4.11 -12.36
CA LEU A 96 -8.28 4.06 -11.11
C LEU A 96 -9.01 4.87 -10.02
N VAL A 97 -9.60 6.02 -10.37
CA VAL A 97 -10.41 6.83 -9.43
C VAL A 97 -11.59 6.02 -8.91
N ASN A 98 -12.37 5.42 -9.81
CA ASN A 98 -13.55 4.64 -9.48
C ASN A 98 -13.20 3.39 -8.65
N SER A 99 -12.04 2.78 -8.93
CA SER A 99 -11.55 1.63 -8.17
C SER A 99 -10.94 1.99 -6.81
N THR A 100 -10.57 3.27 -6.59
CA THR A 100 -9.91 3.75 -5.37
C THR A 100 -10.90 4.25 -4.33
N ILE A 101 -11.97 4.93 -4.74
CA ILE A 101 -12.96 5.52 -3.84
C ILE A 101 -14.38 5.16 -4.30
N PHE A 102 -15.03 4.28 -3.55
CA PHE A 102 -16.46 4.01 -3.70
C PHE A 102 -17.31 5.08 -3.01
N ASN A 103 -18.49 5.34 -3.58
CA ASN A 103 -19.46 6.31 -3.07
C ASN A 103 -18.84 7.71 -2.88
N ALA A 104 -17.95 8.09 -3.79
CA ALA A 104 -17.22 9.36 -3.74
C ALA A 104 -18.20 10.54 -3.75
N LYS A 105 -18.11 11.40 -2.74
CA LYS A 105 -18.85 12.67 -2.65
C LYS A 105 -17.85 13.81 -2.52
N LYS A 106 -18.03 14.84 -3.32
CA LYS A 106 -17.31 16.11 -3.15
C LYS A 106 -17.79 16.77 -1.86
N ILE A 107 -16.88 17.07 -0.95
CA ILE A 107 -17.14 17.80 0.28
C ILE A 107 -16.13 18.93 0.41
N THR A 108 -16.38 19.87 1.32
CA THR A 108 -15.41 20.89 1.70
C THR A 108 -14.80 20.52 3.04
N GLY A 109 -13.49 20.27 3.07
CA GLY A 109 -12.70 20.16 4.29
C GLY A 109 -12.40 21.54 4.88
N LYS A 110 -12.08 21.59 6.17
CA LYS A 110 -11.70 22.81 6.88
C LYS A 110 -10.47 22.51 7.75
N THR A 111 -9.43 23.34 7.68
CA THR A 111 -8.26 23.25 8.57
C THR A 111 -8.60 23.77 9.98
N ILE A 112 -7.68 23.63 10.93
CA ILE A 112 -7.84 24.16 12.30
C ILE A 112 -7.96 25.70 12.26
N GLU A 113 -7.20 26.35 11.38
CA GLU A 113 -7.20 27.80 11.12
C GLU A 113 -8.43 28.25 10.31
N GLY A 114 -9.26 27.31 9.86
CA GLY A 114 -10.51 27.57 9.19
C GLY A 114 -10.44 27.69 7.67
N LEU A 115 -9.29 27.40 7.05
CA LEU A 115 -9.14 27.38 5.60
C LEU A 115 -9.97 26.25 5.00
N LYS A 116 -10.77 26.58 3.98
CA LYS A 116 -11.63 25.62 3.27
C LYS A 116 -10.92 25.06 2.04
N PHE A 117 -11.08 23.76 1.77
CA PHE A 117 -10.51 23.10 0.60
C PHE A 117 -11.40 21.95 0.10
N PRO A 118 -11.45 21.69 -1.22
CA PRO A 118 -12.25 20.61 -1.77
C PRO A 118 -11.65 19.24 -1.43
N LEU A 119 -12.51 18.27 -1.13
CA LEU A 119 -12.15 16.89 -0.82
C LEU A 119 -13.10 15.91 -1.51
N LEU A 120 -12.58 14.72 -1.81
CA LEU A 120 -13.41 13.56 -2.15
C LEU A 120 -13.51 12.66 -0.93
N LYS A 121 -14.72 12.53 -0.38
CA LYS A 121 -15.01 11.60 0.71
C LYS A 121 -15.66 10.36 0.14
N GLY A 122 -15.11 9.20 0.46
CA GLY A 122 -15.71 7.91 0.18
C GLY A 122 -14.99 6.80 0.93
N SER A 123 -15.17 5.57 0.49
CA SER A 123 -14.56 4.39 1.12
C SER A 123 -13.74 3.63 0.10
N PRO A 124 -12.49 3.22 0.42
CA PRO A 124 -11.75 2.34 -0.46
C PRO A 124 -12.33 0.92 -0.44
N ASP A 125 -11.92 0.11 -1.41
CA ASP A 125 -12.15 -1.33 -1.36
C ASP A 125 -11.31 -1.96 -0.23
N ILE A 126 -11.97 -2.30 0.88
CA ILE A 126 -11.30 -2.81 2.07
C ILE A 126 -10.73 -4.21 1.84
N ASN A 127 -11.40 -5.05 1.05
CA ASN A 127 -10.93 -6.39 0.77
C ASN A 127 -9.68 -6.34 -0.10
N ARG A 128 -9.71 -5.52 -1.15
CA ARG A 128 -8.56 -5.27 -2.02
C ARG A 128 -7.40 -4.64 -1.27
N LEU A 129 -7.67 -3.67 -0.39
CA LEU A 129 -6.65 -3.02 0.44
C LEU A 129 -6.02 -4.01 1.43
N THR A 130 -6.84 -4.85 2.07
CA THR A 130 -6.38 -5.95 2.93
C THR A 130 -5.45 -6.87 2.15
N LYS A 131 -5.84 -7.27 0.94
CA LYS A 131 -5.02 -8.15 0.11
C LYS A 131 -3.67 -7.55 -0.26
N CYS A 132 -3.63 -6.25 -0.56
CA CYS A 132 -2.38 -5.53 -0.81
C CYS A 132 -1.44 -5.57 0.40
N PHE A 133 -1.97 -5.38 1.61
CA PHE A 133 -1.18 -5.46 2.83
C PHE A 133 -0.76 -6.90 3.18
N GLU A 134 -1.56 -7.91 2.86
CA GLU A 134 -1.17 -9.32 2.98
C GLU A 134 0.05 -9.62 2.10
N TYR A 135 0.07 -9.20 0.83
CA TYR A 135 1.24 -9.37 -0.05
C TYR A 135 2.51 -8.78 0.59
N ILE A 136 2.39 -7.57 1.15
CA ILE A 136 3.51 -6.92 1.84
C ILE A 136 3.94 -7.73 3.07
N ALA A 137 3.00 -8.15 3.91
CA ALA A 137 3.28 -8.91 5.13
C ALA A 137 3.96 -10.25 4.82
N TYR A 138 3.52 -10.96 3.79
CA TYR A 138 4.07 -12.26 3.38
C TYR A 138 5.48 -12.08 2.81
N GLY A 139 5.69 -11.02 2.03
CA GLY A 139 7.00 -10.66 1.52
C GLY A 139 7.99 -10.33 2.64
N LEU A 140 7.58 -9.54 3.63
CA LEU A 140 8.40 -9.23 4.81
C LEU A 140 8.71 -10.49 5.63
N TYR A 141 7.71 -11.35 5.85
CA TYR A 141 7.91 -12.63 6.51
C TYR A 141 8.92 -13.50 5.77
N PHE A 142 8.81 -13.58 4.43
CA PHE A 142 9.76 -14.34 3.62
C PHE A 142 11.18 -13.76 3.69
N ILE A 143 11.33 -12.44 3.70
CA ILE A 143 12.64 -11.78 3.84
C ILE A 143 13.29 -12.16 5.17
N GLU A 144 12.53 -12.13 6.25
CA GLU A 144 13.02 -12.42 7.60
C GLU A 144 13.34 -13.90 7.79
N TYR A 145 12.38 -14.78 7.51
CA TYR A 145 12.46 -16.20 7.87
C TYR A 145 12.93 -17.11 6.74
N LYS A 146 13.06 -16.58 5.51
CA LYS A 146 13.38 -17.35 4.28
C LYS A 146 12.42 -18.51 4.04
N LYS A 147 11.19 -18.39 4.53
CA LYS A 147 10.11 -19.39 4.43
C LYS A 147 8.82 -18.69 4.06
N ARG A 148 7.93 -19.41 3.37
CA ARG A 148 6.57 -18.93 3.11
C ARG A 148 5.77 -18.94 4.41
N PHE A 149 4.83 -18.00 4.52
CA PHE A 149 3.87 -17.99 5.61
C PHE A 149 2.72 -18.95 5.30
N GLU A 150 2.38 -19.84 6.24
CA GLU A 150 1.33 -20.88 6.07
C GLU A 150 0.12 -20.66 7.01
N GLY A 151 0.02 -19.49 7.64
CA GLY A 151 -1.06 -19.15 8.56
C GLY A 151 -2.09 -18.16 8.00
N GLU A 152 -2.94 -17.68 8.90
CA GLU A 152 -3.87 -16.59 8.62
C GLU A 152 -3.25 -15.23 8.93
N CYS A 153 -3.42 -14.28 8.01
CA CYS A 153 -3.03 -12.89 8.22
C CYS A 153 -4.26 -12.02 8.43
N SER A 154 -4.25 -11.22 9.48
CA SER A 154 -5.31 -10.27 9.78
C SER A 154 -4.77 -8.85 9.72
N VAL A 155 -5.25 -8.06 8.76
CA VAL A 155 -4.84 -6.67 8.56
C VAL A 155 -5.82 -5.72 9.26
N PHE A 156 -5.29 -4.83 10.11
CA PHE A 156 -6.08 -3.79 10.78
C PHE A 156 -5.72 -2.40 10.23
N ILE A 157 -6.63 -1.80 9.46
CA ILE A 157 -6.39 -0.54 8.78
C ILE A 157 -6.90 0.61 9.65
N SER A 158 -5.97 1.33 10.27
CA SER A 158 -6.30 2.32 11.30
C SER A 158 -7.00 3.57 10.73
N PHE A 159 -6.70 3.95 9.49
CA PHE A 159 -7.22 5.16 8.83
C PHE A 159 -8.57 4.95 8.13
N VAL A 160 -9.08 3.71 8.07
CA VAL A 160 -10.40 3.38 7.54
C VAL A 160 -11.40 3.27 8.67
N ARG A 161 -12.63 3.74 8.46
CA ARG A 161 -13.77 3.47 9.34
C ARG A 161 -14.50 2.22 8.86
N TYR A 162 -14.55 1.18 9.70
CA TYR A 162 -15.29 -0.03 9.39
C TYR A 162 -16.79 0.18 9.62
N LYS A 163 -17.62 -0.37 8.72
CA LYS A 163 -19.09 -0.37 8.91
C LYS A 163 -19.52 -1.29 10.05
N ASN A 164 -18.77 -2.36 10.30
CA ASN A 164 -19.01 -3.30 11.38
C ASN A 164 -18.54 -2.71 12.73
N PRO A 165 -19.45 -2.46 13.69
CA PRO A 165 -19.09 -1.87 14.98
C PRO A 165 -18.12 -2.72 15.80
N ASN A 166 -18.18 -4.05 15.69
CA ASN A 166 -17.27 -4.95 16.41
C ASN A 166 -15.86 -4.86 15.85
N LEU A 167 -15.69 -4.76 14.53
CA LEU A 167 -14.38 -4.54 13.92
C LEU A 167 -13.80 -3.18 14.32
N GLU A 168 -14.62 -2.13 14.39
CA GLU A 168 -14.17 -0.81 14.84
C GLU A 168 -13.75 -0.83 16.32
N LYS A 169 -14.50 -1.54 17.20
CA LYS A 169 -14.12 -1.76 18.60
C LYS A 169 -12.79 -2.52 18.70
N THR A 170 -12.64 -3.62 17.97
CA THR A 170 -11.39 -4.42 17.95
C THR A 170 -10.21 -3.60 17.46
N LYS A 171 -10.38 -2.77 16.43
CA LYS A 171 -9.35 -1.83 15.96
C LYS A 171 -8.90 -0.87 17.07
N ILE A 172 -9.84 -0.29 17.83
CA ILE A 172 -9.52 0.61 18.95
C ILE A 172 -8.75 -0.15 20.05
N LEU A 173 -9.18 -1.36 20.39
CA LEU A 173 -8.54 -2.20 21.40
C LEU A 173 -7.10 -2.58 21.00
N LYS A 174 -6.91 -3.02 19.75
CA LYS A 174 -5.58 -3.37 19.23
C LYS A 174 -4.67 -2.14 19.11
N LYS A 175 -5.18 -0.97 18.72
CA LYS A 175 -4.41 0.29 18.70
C LYS A 175 -3.85 0.64 20.08
N LYS A 176 -4.61 0.39 21.16
CA LYS A 176 -4.12 0.60 22.54
C LYS A 176 -3.00 -0.37 22.95
N HIS A 177 -2.97 -1.58 22.39
CA HIS A 177 -1.94 -2.58 22.70
C HIS A 177 -0.70 -2.49 21.79
N LEU A 178 -0.84 -2.00 20.56
CA LEU A 178 0.26 -1.81 19.60
C LEU A 178 1.20 -0.65 19.93
N ILE A 179 0.82 0.28 20.83
CA ILE A 179 1.69 1.38 21.28
C ILE A 179 2.96 0.89 22.01
N ARG A 180 3.08 -0.41 22.30
CA ARG A 180 4.28 -1.01 22.91
C ARG A 180 5.30 -1.61 21.93
N ILE A 181 5.00 -1.67 20.62
CA ILE A 181 5.95 -2.13 19.59
C ILE A 181 5.96 -1.11 18.47
N ILE A 182 6.60 0.03 18.72
CA ILE A 182 6.97 1.00 17.69
C ILE A 182 8.39 1.46 18.06
N LEU A 183 9.34 1.12 17.18
CA LEU A 183 10.68 1.72 17.11
C LEU A 183 10.58 3.23 16.87
#